data_AF-A0A841GHP2-F1
#
_entry.id   AF-A0A841GHP2-F1
#
_cell.length_a   1.000
_cell.length_b   1.000
_cell.length_c   1.000
_cell.angle_alpha   90.00
_cell.angle_beta   90.00
_cell.angle_gamma   90.00
#
_symmetry.space_group_name_H-M   'P 1'
#
loop_
_entity.id
_entity.type
_entity.pdbx_description
1 polymer ?
#
loop_
_entity_poly.entity_id
_entity_poly.type
_entity_poly.pdbx_seq_one_letter_code
_entity_poly.pdbx_strand_id
1 'polypeptide(L)'
;MSVNTESQSQSKGKNIALWGLVFILLAAAVVGNSVFAEKSLLIRIVAVVIVFAIAAVTAMQTIQGKALLTFSRESIKEVRKVVWPTRQETIQTTLIIFAFTVVVGLFLFLIDGALIWLVELITGMKG
;
A
#
# COMPACT_ATOMS: atom_id res chain seq x y z
N MET A 1 1.54 -41.04 -1.07
CA MET A 1 1.58 -39.62 -0.65
C MET A 1 3.02 -39.12 -0.41
N SER A 2 4.01 -39.46 -1.25
CA SER A 2 5.44 -39.16 -1.00
C SER A 2 6.14 -38.32 -2.07
N VAL A 3 5.43 -37.86 -3.11
CA VAL A 3 6.07 -37.24 -4.29
C VAL A 3 6.49 -35.76 -4.09
N ASN A 4 6.17 -35.15 -2.93
CA ASN A 4 6.36 -33.71 -2.73
C ASN A 4 7.38 -33.33 -1.63
N THR A 5 7.92 -34.30 -0.88
CA THR A 5 8.80 -34.01 0.27
C THR A 5 10.23 -33.64 -0.17
N GLU A 6 10.73 -34.25 -1.24
CA GLU A 6 12.08 -33.98 -1.78
C GLU A 6 12.13 -32.66 -2.55
N SER A 7 11.10 -32.35 -3.36
CA SER A 7 11.02 -31.10 -4.13
C SER A 7 10.80 -29.87 -3.23
N GLN A 8 10.03 -29.99 -2.15
CA GLN A 8 9.88 -28.92 -1.16
C GLN A 8 11.17 -28.68 -0.36
N SER A 9 11.87 -29.74 0.06
CA SER A 9 13.14 -29.63 0.82
C SER A 9 14.25 -28.98 0.00
N GLN A 10 14.42 -29.39 -1.26
CA GLN A 10 15.41 -28.81 -2.17
C GLN A 10 15.13 -27.33 -2.49
N SER A 11 13.85 -26.97 -2.61
CA SER A 11 13.44 -25.58 -2.85
C SER A 11 13.65 -24.68 -1.63
N LYS A 12 13.43 -25.21 -0.40
CA LYS A 12 13.63 -24.50 0.87
C LYS A 12 15.12 -24.24 1.12
N GLY A 13 15.97 -25.25 0.90
CA GLY A 13 17.42 -25.12 1.01
C GLY A 13 18.02 -24.17 -0.03
N LYS A 14 17.53 -24.20 -1.28
CA LYS A 14 17.98 -23.26 -2.32
C LYS A 14 17.58 -21.80 -2.00
N ASN A 15 16.41 -21.56 -1.40
CA ASN A 15 16.02 -20.21 -0.98
C ASN A 15 16.86 -19.67 0.18
N ILE A 16 17.18 -20.50 1.17
CA ILE A 16 17.99 -20.05 2.31
C ILE A 16 19.39 -19.65 1.83
N ALA A 17 19.94 -20.38 0.85
CA ALA A 17 21.21 -20.05 0.22
C ALA A 17 21.14 -18.76 -0.61
N LEU A 18 20.06 -18.55 -1.38
CA LEU A 18 19.84 -17.31 -2.13
C LEU A 18 19.70 -16.10 -1.21
N TRP A 19 18.97 -16.22 -0.10
CA TRP A 19 18.86 -15.17 0.91
C TRP A 19 20.21 -14.87 1.58
N GLY A 20 21.00 -15.91 1.89
CA GLY A 20 22.37 -15.73 2.36
C GLY A 20 23.24 -14.94 1.37
N LEU A 21 23.14 -15.26 0.07
CA LEU A 21 23.86 -14.55 -0.99
C LEU A 21 23.43 -13.08 -1.10
N VAL A 22 22.13 -12.78 -0.97
CA VAL A 22 21.62 -11.39 -0.96
C VAL A 22 22.18 -10.60 0.22
N PHE A 23 22.20 -11.18 1.43
CA PHE A 23 22.78 -10.53 2.61
C PHE A 23 24.28 -10.26 2.44
N ILE A 24 25.02 -11.20 1.83
CA ILE A 24 26.45 -11.03 1.52
C ILE A 24 26.65 -9.89 0.50
N LEU A 25 25.85 -9.82 -0.57
CA LEU A 25 25.92 -8.74 -1.55
C LEU A 25 25.60 -7.37 -0.92
N LEU A 26 24.61 -7.29 -0.05
CA LEU A 26 24.27 -6.05 0.66
C LEU A 26 25.38 -5.64 1.64
N ALA A 27 25.93 -6.58 2.40
CA ALA A 27 27.06 -6.32 3.28
C ALA A 27 28.28 -5.84 2.49
N ALA A 28 28.57 -6.47 1.33
CA ALA A 28 29.63 -6.05 0.43
C ALA A 28 29.39 -4.63 -0.14
N ALA A 29 28.13 -4.26 -0.44
CA ALA A 29 27.79 -2.90 -0.86
C ALA A 29 28.06 -1.87 0.24
N VAL A 30 27.70 -2.17 1.49
CA VAL A 30 27.91 -1.29 2.65
C VAL A 30 29.41 -1.16 2.99
N VAL A 31 30.15 -2.26 2.98
CA VAL A 31 31.60 -2.26 3.24
C VAL A 31 32.36 -1.59 2.10
N GLY A 32 32.02 -1.88 0.84
CA GLY A 32 32.61 -1.18 -0.32
C GLY A 32 32.39 0.33 -0.23
N ASN A 33 31.20 0.75 0.17
CA ASN A 33 30.85 2.15 0.42
C ASN A 33 31.72 2.81 1.52
N SER A 34 32.25 2.05 2.48
CA SER A 34 33.16 2.54 3.53
C SER A 34 34.63 2.63 3.09
N VAL A 35 35.09 1.69 2.24
CA VAL A 35 36.49 1.66 1.75
C VAL A 35 36.73 2.70 0.66
N PHE A 36 35.71 3.03 -0.14
CA PHE A 36 35.77 4.09 -1.16
C PHE A 36 35.49 5.50 -0.61
N ALA A 37 35.56 5.72 0.70
CA ALA A 37 35.31 7.02 1.33
C ALA A 37 36.31 8.12 0.91
N GLU A 38 37.51 7.76 0.47
CA GLU A 38 38.56 8.71 0.05
C GLU A 38 38.61 9.00 -1.47
N LYS A 39 37.76 8.38 -2.31
CA LYS A 39 37.71 8.64 -3.77
C LYS A 39 36.44 9.37 -4.22
N SER A 40 36.48 9.92 -5.44
CA SER A 40 35.40 10.68 -6.10
C SER A 40 34.01 10.03 -5.98
N LEU A 41 33.01 10.86 -5.60
CA LEU A 41 31.62 10.48 -5.32
C LEU A 41 30.93 9.68 -6.45
N LEU A 42 31.30 9.92 -7.70
CA LEU A 42 30.64 9.32 -8.87
C LEU A 42 30.84 7.80 -8.95
N ILE A 43 32.05 7.31 -8.67
CA ILE A 43 32.39 5.88 -8.78
C ILE A 43 31.66 5.07 -7.70
N ARG A 44 31.51 5.65 -6.51
CA ARG A 44 30.81 5.04 -5.38
C ARG A 44 29.33 4.82 -5.66
N ILE A 45 28.65 5.82 -6.21
CA ILE A 45 27.22 5.73 -6.53
C ILE A 45 26.99 4.66 -7.60
N VAL A 46 27.79 4.65 -8.67
CA VAL A 46 27.66 3.66 -9.75
C VAL A 46 27.93 2.24 -9.23
N ALA A 47 28.98 2.03 -8.44
CA ALA A 47 29.30 0.73 -7.87
C ALA A 47 28.19 0.21 -6.94
N VAL A 48 27.67 1.06 -6.06
CA VAL A 48 26.57 0.70 -5.14
C VAL A 48 25.30 0.38 -5.91
N VAL A 49 24.94 1.16 -6.93
CA VAL A 49 23.76 0.92 -7.76
C VAL A 49 23.87 -0.41 -8.51
N ILE A 50 25.04 -0.75 -9.04
CA ILE A 50 25.25 -2.04 -9.74
C ILE A 50 25.09 -3.20 -8.77
N VAL A 51 25.71 -3.15 -7.58
CA VAL A 51 25.59 -4.22 -6.58
C VAL A 51 24.16 -4.36 -6.09
N PHE A 52 23.48 -3.24 -5.87
CA PHE A 52 22.07 -3.23 -5.48
C PHE A 52 21.17 -3.82 -6.56
N ALA A 53 21.41 -3.51 -7.84
CA ALA A 53 20.67 -4.09 -8.96
C ALA A 53 20.87 -5.62 -9.03
N ILE A 54 22.09 -6.11 -8.84
CA ILE A 54 22.39 -7.56 -8.82
C ILE A 54 21.71 -8.24 -7.62
N ALA A 55 21.71 -7.61 -6.45
CA ALA A 55 21.00 -8.09 -5.26
C ALA A 55 19.48 -8.13 -5.49
N ALA A 56 18.90 -7.11 -6.15
CA ALA A 56 17.48 -7.08 -6.48
C ALA A 56 17.11 -8.19 -7.48
N VAL A 57 17.92 -8.41 -8.52
CA VAL A 57 17.69 -9.46 -9.52
C VAL A 57 17.74 -10.85 -8.88
N THR A 58 18.73 -11.10 -8.01
CA THR A 58 18.85 -12.37 -7.27
C THR A 58 17.70 -12.56 -6.28
N ALA A 59 17.26 -11.51 -5.59
CA ALA A 59 16.08 -11.54 -4.72
C ALA A 59 14.80 -11.88 -5.50
N MET A 60 14.58 -11.29 -6.67
CA MET A 60 13.42 -11.59 -7.53
C MET A 60 13.38 -13.04 -8.04
N GLN A 61 14.54 -13.70 -8.16
CA GLN A 61 14.62 -15.11 -8.56
C GLN A 61 14.31 -16.08 -7.42
N THR A 62 14.22 -15.61 -6.17
CA THR A 62 13.88 -16.41 -4.98
C THR A 62 12.40 -16.81 -4.98
N ILE A 63 12.02 -17.91 -4.33
CA ILE A 63 10.62 -18.41 -4.33
C ILE A 63 9.63 -17.35 -3.83
N GLN A 64 10.02 -16.54 -2.83
CA GLN A 64 9.20 -15.42 -2.37
C GLN A 64 9.07 -14.31 -3.41
N GLY A 65 10.14 -13.98 -4.14
CA GLY A 65 10.12 -13.00 -5.24
C GLY A 65 9.20 -13.43 -6.38
N LYS A 66 9.27 -14.70 -6.79
CA LYS A 66 8.36 -15.27 -7.80
C LYS A 66 6.91 -15.34 -7.30
N ALA A 67 6.70 -15.69 -6.04
CA ALA A 67 5.37 -15.71 -5.44
C ALA A 67 4.73 -14.32 -5.48
N LEU A 68 5.45 -13.26 -5.05
CA LEU A 68 4.96 -11.88 -5.11
C LEU A 68 4.62 -11.42 -6.53
N LEU A 69 5.42 -11.82 -7.53
CA LEU A 69 5.13 -11.52 -8.94
C LEU A 69 3.86 -12.23 -9.44
N THR A 70 3.67 -13.49 -9.05
CA THR A 70 2.45 -14.25 -9.38
C THR A 70 1.24 -13.64 -8.68
N PHE A 71 1.32 -13.36 -7.38
CA PHE A 71 0.27 -12.68 -6.62
C PHE A 71 -0.09 -11.34 -7.24
N SER A 72 0.88 -10.51 -7.60
CA SER A 72 0.62 -9.20 -8.24
C SER A 72 -0.14 -9.36 -9.56
N ARG A 73 0.22 -10.36 -10.38
CA ARG A 73 -0.47 -10.67 -11.63
C ARG A 73 -1.89 -11.17 -11.38
N GLU A 74 -2.10 -11.98 -10.35
CA GLU A 74 -3.42 -12.47 -9.95
C GLU A 74 -4.30 -11.36 -9.38
N SER A 75 -3.77 -10.47 -8.54
CA SER A 75 -4.48 -9.30 -8.01
C SER A 75 -4.94 -8.38 -9.13
N ILE A 76 -4.11 -8.13 -10.15
CA ILE A 76 -4.52 -7.33 -11.32
C ILE A 76 -5.67 -8.00 -12.09
N LYS A 77 -5.68 -9.33 -12.20
CA LYS A 77 -6.80 -10.06 -12.81
C LYS A 77 -8.08 -9.92 -11.98
N GLU A 78 -7.97 -9.91 -10.66
CA GLU A 78 -9.11 -9.74 -9.75
C GLU A 78 -9.66 -8.31 -9.76
N VAL A 79 -8.79 -7.29 -9.80
CA VAL A 79 -9.20 -5.88 -9.93
C VAL A 79 -10.01 -5.67 -11.22
N ARG A 80 -9.71 -6.41 -12.29
CA ARG A 80 -10.51 -6.35 -13.53
C ARG A 80 -11.90 -6.97 -13.40
N LYS A 81 -12.14 -7.81 -12.39
CA LYS A 81 -13.48 -8.33 -12.07
C LYS A 81 -14.29 -7.36 -11.22
N VAL A 82 -13.66 -6.32 -10.67
CA VAL A 82 -14.38 -5.26 -9.97
C VAL A 82 -15.19 -4.50 -11.00
N VAL A 83 -16.51 -4.72 -10.96
CA VAL A 83 -17.47 -3.92 -11.72
C VAL A 83 -17.52 -2.57 -11.03
N TRP A 84 -16.84 -1.59 -11.60
CA TRP A 84 -16.94 -0.21 -11.13
C TRP A 84 -18.35 0.30 -11.43
N PRO A 85 -19.01 0.92 -10.44
CA PRO A 85 -20.36 1.41 -10.60
C PRO A 85 -20.44 2.38 -11.78
N THR A 86 -21.53 2.33 -12.52
CA THR A 86 -21.71 3.24 -13.65
C THR A 86 -21.91 4.67 -13.13
N ARG A 87 -21.64 5.68 -13.97
CA ARG A 87 -21.86 7.09 -13.60
C ARG A 87 -23.31 7.36 -13.17
N GLN A 88 -24.27 6.62 -13.74
CA GLN A 88 -25.68 6.76 -13.42
C GLN A 88 -26.00 6.25 -12.01
N GLU A 89 -25.52 5.06 -11.64
CA GLU A 89 -25.69 4.49 -10.29
C GLU A 89 -25.03 5.37 -9.21
N THR A 90 -23.85 5.90 -9.52
CA THR A 90 -23.11 6.79 -8.62
C THR A 90 -23.87 8.10 -8.37
N ILE A 91 -24.42 8.71 -9.42
CA ILE A 91 -25.20 9.95 -9.31
C ILE A 91 -26.52 9.70 -8.58
N GLN A 92 -27.22 8.60 -8.87
CA GLN A 92 -28.46 8.25 -8.20
C GLN A 92 -28.24 8.11 -6.68
N THR A 93 -27.21 7.36 -6.28
CA THR A 93 -26.90 7.16 -4.86
C THR A 93 -26.47 8.47 -4.19
N THR A 94 -25.66 9.27 -4.86
CA THR A 94 -25.24 10.60 -4.36
C THR A 94 -26.44 11.54 -4.18
N LEU A 95 -27.39 11.54 -5.13
CA LEU A 95 -28.57 12.40 -5.07
C LEU A 95 -29.51 11.97 -3.94
N ILE A 96 -29.68 10.66 -3.72
CA ILE A 96 -30.44 10.13 -2.57
C ILE A 96 -29.80 10.60 -1.25
N ILE A 97 -28.48 10.43 -1.09
CA ILE A 97 -27.76 10.86 0.12
C ILE A 97 -27.84 12.39 0.28
N PHE A 98 -27.72 13.15 -0.80
CA PHE A 98 -27.82 14.61 -0.78
C PHE A 98 -29.21 15.06 -0.32
N ALA A 99 -30.28 14.50 -0.89
CA ALA A 99 -31.65 14.79 -0.49
C ALA A 99 -31.88 14.45 0.99
N PHE A 100 -31.41 13.28 1.45
CA PHE A 100 -31.50 12.89 2.86
C PHE A 100 -30.76 13.88 3.77
N THR A 101 -29.54 14.26 3.41
CA THR A 101 -28.72 15.20 4.19
C THR A 101 -29.38 16.59 4.27
N VAL A 102 -29.99 17.06 3.19
CA VAL A 102 -30.74 18.33 3.18
C VAL A 102 -31.95 18.27 4.12
N VAL A 103 -32.72 17.18 4.11
CA VAL A 103 -33.87 17.01 5.02
C VAL A 103 -33.43 17.01 6.48
N VAL A 104 -32.39 16.23 6.81
CA VAL A 104 -31.87 16.17 8.18
C VAL A 104 -31.29 17.52 8.61
N GLY A 105 -30.51 18.17 7.74
CA GLY A 105 -29.94 19.49 8.02
C GLY A 105 -31.01 20.56 8.24
N LEU A 106 -32.09 20.55 7.45
CA LEU A 106 -33.22 21.47 7.64
C LEU A 106 -33.96 21.18 8.95
N PHE A 107 -34.17 19.91 9.29
CA PHE A 107 -34.80 19.52 10.54
C PHE A 107 -34.01 19.99 11.77
N LEU A 108 -32.69 19.78 11.76
CA LEU A 108 -31.81 20.27 12.83
C LEU A 108 -31.83 21.80 12.89
N PHE A 109 -31.72 22.48 11.75
CA PHE A 109 -31.79 23.95 11.69
C PHE A 109 -33.08 24.51 12.30
N LEU A 110 -34.23 23.88 12.06
CA LEU A 110 -35.50 24.29 12.64
C LEU A 110 -35.53 24.11 14.17
N ILE A 111 -35.02 22.97 14.65
CA ILE A 111 -34.96 22.69 16.09
C ILE A 111 -33.99 23.64 16.78
N ASP A 112 -32.79 23.84 16.22
CA ASP A 112 -31.79 24.75 16.76
C ASP A 112 -32.35 26.19 16.83
N GLY A 113 -33.02 26.64 15.77
CA GLY A 113 -33.70 27.93 15.75
C GLY A 113 -34.83 28.04 16.78
N ALA A 114 -35.65 26.99 16.92
CA ALA A 114 -36.72 26.96 17.91
C ALA A 114 -36.19 26.95 19.36
N LEU A 115 -35.08 26.25 19.61
CA LEU A 115 -34.42 26.24 20.92
C LEU A 115 -33.84 27.61 21.25
N ILE A 116 -33.17 28.28 20.30
CA ILE A 116 -32.66 29.65 20.49
C ILE A 116 -33.82 30.59 20.84
N TRP A 117 -34.90 30.56 20.05
CA TRP A 117 -36.07 31.39 20.30
C TRP A 117 -36.70 31.13 21.69
N LEU A 118 -36.80 29.87 22.10
CA LEU A 118 -37.33 29.49 23.41
C LEU A 118 -36.42 29.97 24.55
N VAL A 119 -35.11 29.84 24.40
CA VAL A 119 -34.12 30.30 25.38
C VAL A 119 -34.13 31.84 25.51
N GLU A 120 -34.23 32.56 24.40
CA GLU A 120 -34.38 34.03 24.39
C GLU A 120 -35.67 34.47 25.08
N LEU A 121 -36.79 33.76 24.85
CA LEU A 121 -38.07 34.04 25.50
C LEU A 121 -38.00 33.86 27.02
N ILE A 122 -37.35 32.79 27.49
CA ILE A 122 -37.22 32.46 28.91
C ILE A 122 -36.21 33.40 29.60
N THR A 123 -35.09 33.71 28.94
CA THR A 123 -34.00 34.48 29.54
C THR A 123 -34.21 35.99 29.41
N GLY A 124 -35.07 36.43 28.48
CA GLY A 124 -35.37 37.85 28.24
C GLY A 124 -34.22 38.66 27.65
N MET A 125 -33.04 38.06 27.47
CA MET A 125 -31.92 38.65 26.73
C MET A 125 -32.18 38.50 25.24
N LYS A 126 -32.63 39.60 24.62
CA LYS A 126 -32.52 39.79 23.17
C LYS A 126 -31.06 40.12 22.85
N GLY A 127 -30.32 39.12 22.38
CA GLY A 127 -29.04 39.32 21.69
C GLY A 127 -29.28 39.78 20.26
#